data_AF-A0A6P8HJD9-F1
#
_entry.id   AF-A0A6P8HJD9-F1
#
_cell.length_a   1.000
_cell.length_b   1.000
_cell.length_c   1.000
_cell.angle_alpha   90.00
_cell.angle_beta   90.00
_cell.angle_gamma   90.00
#
_symmetry.space_group_name_H-M   'P 1'
#
loop_
_entity.id
_entity.type
_entity.pdbx_description
1 polymer ?
#
loop_
_entity_poly.entity_id
_entity_poly.type
_entity_poly.pdbx_seq_one_letter_code
_entity_poly.pdbx_strand_id
1 'polypeptide(L)'
;MEGNSQLQMHQEFKTVFSEVGIEMYTMLYVYKVAVANRVRDKCQLESPQRWQELKDCHLHIASKNNFPTAAGLASSASGHACLVFLLSKLFHLKCELSGLARQGSGSACRSIYGGFVVWSKGEHEDGTDSIAKQIMPSEHWPSLRILILVVNDQKKSTSSTEGMKRSVQTSELLQLRATYCVPQRMKNMEEAIIHKDFETFAELTMKESNQFHAVCQDTYPPIEPPYLSTTSHSIIQLVTAYNQYHKNTKVAYTFDAGPNAVLFLQEKDVSEMAALIQHFFPPLDTKGFIKGIPIQEIPKLSKDLLESMAMYPVPSSIKYIISTKVGNGPSMIAMDSDEHLLNEDGLPH
;
A
#
# COMPACT_ATOMS: atom_id res chain seq x y z
N MET A 1 20.75 -12.29 22.68
CA MET A 1 19.78 -13.00 21.82
C MET A 1 18.97 -11.93 21.11
N GLU A 2 19.43 -11.53 19.93
CA GLU A 2 18.80 -10.46 19.16
C GLU A 2 17.51 -11.01 18.52
N GLY A 3 16.39 -10.43 18.91
CA GLY A 3 15.08 -10.73 18.35
C GLY A 3 15.06 -10.34 16.88
N ASN A 4 14.90 -11.34 16.02
CA ASN A 4 14.74 -11.19 14.59
C ASN A 4 13.32 -10.64 14.31
N SER A 5 13.10 -9.35 14.57
CA SER A 5 11.81 -8.70 14.28
C SER A 5 11.68 -8.52 12.77
N GLN A 6 10.87 -9.36 12.13
CA GLN A 6 10.45 -9.17 10.74
C GLN A 6 9.74 -7.80 10.64
N LEU A 7 10.32 -6.85 9.90
CA LEU A 7 9.71 -5.53 9.74
C LEU A 7 8.46 -5.67 8.86
N GLN A 8 7.29 -5.76 9.49
CA GLN A 8 6.00 -5.62 8.84
C GLN A 8 5.67 -4.12 8.78
N MET A 9 5.41 -3.57 7.60
CA MET A 9 4.93 -2.19 7.49
C MET A 9 3.55 -2.11 8.15
N HIS A 10 3.41 -1.24 9.14
CA HIS A 10 2.15 -1.08 9.86
C HIS A 10 1.98 0.39 10.27
N GLN A 11 0.74 0.72 10.63
CA GLN A 11 0.38 2.02 11.16
C GLN A 11 -0.39 1.81 12.45
N GLU A 12 0.01 2.54 13.49
CA GLU A 12 -0.52 2.43 14.84
C GLU A 12 -1.37 3.66 15.14
N PHE A 13 -2.49 3.46 15.83
CA PHE A 13 -3.32 4.54 16.36
C PHE A 13 -3.69 4.20 17.80
N LYS A 14 -3.77 5.23 18.66
CA LYS A 14 -4.34 5.11 20.00
C LYS A 14 -5.29 6.25 20.29
N THR A 15 -6.32 5.97 21.07
CA THR A 15 -7.28 6.96 21.58
C THR A 15 -7.37 6.97 23.11
N VAL A 16 -7.42 8.16 23.73
CA VAL A 16 -7.73 8.36 25.16
C VAL A 16 -8.85 9.42 25.27
N PHE A 17 -9.70 9.31 26.30
CA PHE A 17 -10.74 10.29 26.62
C PHE A 17 -10.22 11.32 27.63
N SER A 18 -10.53 12.60 27.43
CA SER A 18 -10.37 13.65 28.46
C SER A 18 -11.61 14.56 28.50
N GLU A 19 -11.92 15.10 29.69
CA GLU A 19 -12.94 16.15 29.89
C GLU A 19 -12.43 17.56 29.56
N VAL A 20 -11.15 17.69 29.18
CA VAL A 20 -10.50 18.97 28.93
C VAL A 20 -9.86 18.97 27.54
N GLY A 21 -10.39 19.83 26.65
CA GLY A 21 -9.70 20.56 25.59
C GLY A 21 -8.76 19.82 24.62
N ILE A 22 -9.07 19.92 23.33
CA ILE A 22 -8.25 19.42 22.21
C ILE A 22 -6.86 20.09 22.18
N GLU A 23 -5.80 19.28 22.16
CA GLU A 23 -4.61 19.55 21.32
C GLU A 23 -4.23 18.28 20.54
N MET A 24 -4.50 18.28 19.23
CA MET A 24 -4.07 17.21 18.33
C MET A 24 -2.64 17.48 17.84
N TYR A 25 -1.70 16.63 18.24
CA TYR A 25 -0.34 16.62 17.69
C TYR A 25 -0.18 15.53 16.61
N THR A 26 -0.59 15.86 15.39
CA THR A 26 0.09 15.55 14.11
C THR A 26 -0.74 16.12 12.95
N MET A 27 -0.08 16.79 12.01
CA MET A 27 -0.69 17.46 10.84
C MET A 27 -1.66 16.58 10.06
N LEU A 28 -2.98 16.73 10.24
CA LEU A 28 -4.06 16.33 9.29
C LEU A 28 -5.45 16.63 9.91
N TYR A 29 -5.75 17.92 10.09
CA TYR A 29 -6.84 18.41 10.95
C TYR A 29 -8.27 18.23 10.41
N VAL A 30 -8.49 18.05 9.09
CA VAL A 30 -9.86 18.18 8.51
C VAL A 30 -10.53 16.83 8.18
N TYR A 31 -9.79 15.85 7.65
CA TYR A 31 -10.38 14.59 7.17
C TYR A 31 -10.68 13.57 8.29
N LYS A 32 -9.91 13.60 9.39
CA LYS A 32 -10.09 12.68 10.51
C LYS A 32 -11.38 12.96 11.31
N VAL A 33 -11.83 14.22 11.37
CA VAL A 33 -13.05 14.63 12.08
C VAL A 33 -14.30 14.07 11.39
N ALA A 34 -14.36 14.08 10.06
CA ALA A 34 -15.53 13.59 9.32
C ALA A 34 -15.77 12.08 9.51
N VAL A 35 -14.71 11.27 9.48
CA VAL A 35 -14.80 9.83 9.72
C VAL A 35 -15.20 9.55 11.17
N ALA A 36 -14.61 10.27 12.14
CA ALA A 36 -14.97 10.12 13.55
C ALA A 36 -16.44 10.46 13.83
N ASN A 37 -16.98 11.53 13.21
CA ASN A 37 -18.39 11.88 13.35
C ASN A 37 -19.31 10.79 12.78
N ARG A 38 -19.00 10.24 11.60
CA ARG A 38 -19.79 9.13 11.02
C ARG A 38 -19.76 7.87 11.87
N VAL A 39 -18.62 7.57 12.51
CA VAL A 39 -18.53 6.48 13.48
C VAL A 39 -19.43 6.74 14.69
N ARG A 40 -19.48 7.98 15.20
CA ARG A 40 -20.39 8.35 16.30
C ARG A 40 -21.87 8.21 15.89
N ASP A 41 -22.24 8.66 14.69
CA ASP A 41 -23.61 8.52 14.18
C ASP A 41 -24.02 7.04 14.08
N LYS A 42 -23.13 6.18 13.59
CA LYS A 42 -23.35 4.73 13.58
C LYS A 42 -23.42 4.13 14.97
N CYS A 43 -22.58 4.58 15.90
CA CYS A 43 -22.61 4.12 17.28
C CYS A 43 -23.97 4.45 17.95
N GLN A 44 -24.54 5.62 17.67
CA GLN A 44 -25.85 6.01 18.19
C GLN A 44 -26.94 5.01 17.80
N LEU A 45 -26.86 4.44 16.58
CA LEU A 45 -27.81 3.48 16.06
C LEU A 45 -27.51 2.03 16.52
N GLU A 46 -26.25 1.62 16.48
CA GLU A 46 -25.85 0.21 16.68
C GLU A 46 -25.53 -0.15 18.14
N SER A 47 -25.07 0.83 18.92
CA SER A 47 -24.62 0.67 20.31
C SER A 47 -25.04 1.89 21.17
N PRO A 48 -26.35 2.15 21.38
CA PRO A 48 -26.84 3.38 22.00
C PRO A 48 -26.31 3.63 23.42
N GLN A 49 -26.11 2.57 24.21
CA GLN A 49 -25.54 2.67 25.56
C GLN A 49 -24.10 3.21 25.51
N ARG A 50 -23.26 2.62 24.65
CA ARG A 50 -21.88 3.06 24.44
C ARG A 50 -21.82 4.48 23.88
N TRP A 51 -22.76 4.84 23.02
CA TRP A 51 -22.87 6.22 22.53
C TRP A 51 -23.19 7.19 23.66
N GLN A 52 -24.15 6.86 24.55
CA GLN A 52 -24.50 7.73 25.68
C GLN A 52 -23.32 7.94 26.64
N GLU A 53 -22.50 6.92 26.87
CA GLU A 53 -21.28 7.02 27.69
C GLU A 53 -20.25 8.01 27.12
N LEU A 54 -20.16 8.10 25.79
CA LEU A 54 -19.05 8.76 25.10
C LEU A 54 -19.44 10.03 24.33
N LYS A 55 -20.73 10.35 24.21
CA LYS A 55 -21.25 11.43 23.35
C LYS A 55 -20.64 12.80 23.69
N ASP A 56 -20.39 13.05 24.99
CA ASP A 56 -19.88 14.32 25.50
C ASP A 56 -18.34 14.31 25.61
N CYS A 57 -17.69 13.16 25.40
CA CYS A 57 -16.24 13.04 25.48
C CYS A 57 -15.55 13.51 24.20
N HIS A 58 -14.36 14.09 24.34
CA HIS A 58 -13.45 14.36 23.22
C HIS A 58 -12.55 13.15 22.93
N LEU A 59 -12.04 13.05 21.69
CA LEU A 59 -11.13 11.98 21.27
C LEU A 59 -9.74 12.57 21.05
N HIS A 60 -8.75 12.12 21.81
CA HIS A 60 -7.34 12.32 21.48
C HIS A 60 -6.87 11.17 20.63
N ILE A 61 -6.19 11.46 19.51
CA ILE A 61 -5.74 10.41 18.57
C ILE A 61 -4.30 10.68 18.16
N ALA A 62 -3.39 9.80 18.57
CA ALA A 62 -2.01 9.78 18.08
C ALA A 62 -1.85 8.67 17.04
N SER A 63 -1.02 8.92 16.02
CA SER A 63 -0.70 7.92 15.01
C SER A 63 0.75 7.96 14.58
N LYS A 64 1.35 6.79 14.41
CA LYS A 64 2.72 6.61 13.92
C LYS A 64 2.75 5.56 12.81
N ASN A 65 3.65 5.72 11.86
CA ASN A 65 3.98 4.68 10.88
C ASN A 65 5.49 4.38 10.95
N ASN A 66 5.86 3.17 10.54
CA ASN A 66 7.25 2.71 10.55
C ASN A 66 7.91 2.73 9.16
N PHE A 67 7.24 3.32 8.17
CA PHE A 67 7.75 3.54 6.83
C PHE A 67 7.79 5.04 6.52
N PRO A 68 8.81 5.54 5.80
CA PRO A 68 8.95 6.97 5.58
C PRO A 68 7.73 7.53 4.84
N THR A 69 7.06 8.49 5.48
CA THR A 69 5.77 9.04 5.04
C THR A 69 5.84 9.66 3.63
N ALA A 70 7.02 10.08 3.19
CA ALA A 70 7.25 10.68 1.87
C ALA A 70 7.75 9.69 0.80
N ALA A 71 7.96 8.40 1.13
CA ALA A 71 8.32 7.34 0.18
C ALA A 71 7.20 6.90 -0.76
N GLY A 72 6.15 7.70 -0.94
CA GLY A 72 5.06 7.39 -1.88
C GLY A 72 4.24 6.12 -1.56
N LEU A 73 4.63 5.35 -0.54
CA LEU A 73 3.91 4.22 0.05
C LEU A 73 2.63 4.78 0.65
N ALA A 74 1.47 4.23 0.28
CA ALA A 74 0.13 4.78 0.51
C ALA A 74 -0.27 4.99 1.99
N SER A 75 0.40 5.91 2.69
CA SER A 75 0.25 6.21 4.12
C SER A 75 -1.16 6.65 4.52
N SER A 76 -1.88 7.30 3.61
CA SER A 76 -3.27 7.70 3.84
C SER A 76 -4.21 6.49 3.94
N ALA A 77 -3.98 5.43 3.15
CA ALA A 77 -4.85 4.26 3.10
C ALA A 77 -4.77 3.44 4.39
N SER A 78 -3.56 3.05 4.79
CA SER A 78 -3.31 2.37 6.07
C SER A 78 -3.78 3.22 7.24
N GLY A 79 -3.66 4.54 7.13
CA GLY A 79 -4.02 5.47 8.19
C GLY A 79 -5.50 5.53 8.46
N HIS A 80 -6.30 5.70 7.42
CA HIS A 80 -7.75 5.70 7.55
C HIS A 80 -8.28 4.33 7.94
N ALA A 81 -7.69 3.25 7.43
CA ALA A 81 -8.08 1.89 7.80
C ALA A 81 -7.84 1.62 9.29
N CYS A 82 -6.66 1.96 9.81
CA CYS A 82 -6.35 1.79 11.22
C CYS A 82 -7.22 2.70 12.12
N LEU A 83 -7.46 3.95 11.71
CA LEU A 83 -8.38 4.85 12.42
C LEU A 83 -9.80 4.27 12.51
N VAL A 84 -10.38 3.82 11.39
CA VAL A 84 -11.73 3.23 11.38
C VAL A 84 -11.76 1.95 12.20
N PHE A 85 -10.75 1.09 12.09
CA PHE A 85 -10.65 -0.12 12.88
C PHE A 85 -10.60 0.19 14.38
N LEU A 86 -9.73 1.11 14.82
CA LEU A 86 -9.64 1.54 16.22
C LEU A 86 -10.97 2.10 16.73
N LEU A 87 -11.56 3.04 15.99
CA LEU A 87 -12.83 3.66 16.40
C LEU A 87 -13.97 2.62 16.42
N SER A 88 -13.96 1.63 15.53
CA SER A 88 -14.95 0.54 15.57
C SER A 88 -14.87 -0.27 16.86
N LYS A 89 -13.65 -0.50 17.37
CA LYS A 89 -13.44 -1.18 18.66
C LYS A 89 -13.83 -0.28 19.83
N LEU A 90 -13.48 1.01 19.77
CA LEU A 90 -13.81 1.97 20.83
C LEU A 90 -15.32 2.17 21.02
N PHE A 91 -16.05 2.28 19.91
CA PHE A 91 -17.48 2.56 19.85
C PHE A 91 -18.36 1.30 19.70
N HIS A 92 -17.77 0.11 19.79
CA HIS A 92 -18.45 -1.19 19.64
C HIS A 92 -19.34 -1.27 18.39
N LEU A 93 -18.81 -0.82 17.24
CA LEU A 93 -19.53 -0.92 15.97
C LEU A 93 -19.62 -2.39 15.52
N LYS A 94 -20.75 -2.74 14.89
CA LYS A 94 -21.02 -4.09 14.36
C LYS A 94 -21.11 -4.11 12.83
N CYS A 95 -21.13 -2.95 12.19
CA CYS A 95 -21.25 -2.85 10.75
C CYS A 95 -20.00 -3.24 9.96
N GLU A 96 -20.18 -3.39 8.65
CA GLU A 96 -19.11 -3.46 7.65
C GLU A 96 -18.25 -2.17 7.71
N LEU A 97 -16.94 -2.33 7.93
CA LEU A 97 -16.02 -1.22 8.19
C LEU A 97 -15.40 -0.65 6.92
N SER A 98 -15.32 -1.42 5.84
CA SER A 98 -14.69 -0.99 4.60
C SER A 98 -15.44 0.18 3.95
N GLY A 99 -16.77 0.21 4.03
CA GLY A 99 -17.60 1.33 3.58
C GLY A 99 -17.28 2.64 4.33
N LEU A 100 -17.03 2.56 5.64
CA LEU A 100 -16.60 3.71 6.44
C LEU A 100 -15.18 4.16 6.06
N ALA A 101 -14.24 3.21 5.93
CA ALA A 101 -12.86 3.51 5.55
C ALA A 101 -12.76 4.15 4.16
N ARG A 102 -13.53 3.66 3.19
CA ARG A 102 -13.62 4.21 1.82
C ARG A 102 -13.94 5.71 1.82
N GLN A 103 -14.83 6.14 2.71
CA GLN A 103 -15.29 7.53 2.77
C GLN A 103 -14.23 8.50 3.32
N GLY A 104 -13.26 8.00 4.11
CA GLY A 104 -12.09 8.79 4.52
C GLY A 104 -11.02 8.81 3.42
N SER A 105 -10.67 7.63 2.92
CA SER A 105 -9.75 7.48 1.77
C SER A 105 -10.15 6.24 0.98
N GLY A 106 -10.41 6.39 -0.32
CA GLY A 106 -11.00 5.33 -1.15
C GLY A 106 -10.31 3.97 -1.01
N SER A 107 -8.98 3.93 -1.13
CA SER A 107 -8.21 2.69 -1.01
C SER A 107 -8.07 2.13 0.41
N ALA A 108 -8.39 2.90 1.45
CA ALA A 108 -8.33 2.44 2.85
C ALA A 108 -9.28 1.26 3.11
N CYS A 109 -10.39 1.16 2.36
CA CYS A 109 -11.31 0.04 2.47
C CYS A 109 -10.62 -1.32 2.29
N ARG A 110 -9.61 -1.40 1.39
CA ARG A 110 -8.89 -2.64 1.12
C ARG A 110 -7.94 -3.03 2.25
N SER A 111 -7.51 -2.07 3.07
CA SER A 111 -6.63 -2.32 4.23
C SER A 111 -7.39 -2.73 5.49
N ILE A 112 -8.73 -2.87 5.43
CA ILE A 112 -9.53 -3.45 6.51
C ILE A 112 -9.36 -4.97 6.60
N TYR A 113 -8.97 -5.61 5.49
CA TYR A 113 -8.76 -7.05 5.40
C TYR A 113 -7.28 -7.36 5.10
N GLY A 114 -6.82 -8.55 5.53
CA GLY A 114 -5.51 -9.08 5.14
C GLY A 114 -5.58 -9.87 3.84
N GLY A 115 -4.43 -10.33 3.36
CA GLY A 115 -4.36 -11.16 2.17
C GLY A 115 -4.59 -10.39 0.87
N PHE A 116 -5.36 -10.99 -0.04
CA PHE A 116 -5.74 -10.42 -1.32
C PHE A 116 -7.16 -9.87 -1.22
N VAL A 117 -7.34 -8.60 -1.57
CA VAL A 117 -8.58 -7.86 -1.28
C VAL A 117 -9.06 -7.12 -2.53
N VAL A 118 -10.33 -7.30 -2.87
CA VAL A 118 -11.03 -6.54 -3.92
C VAL A 118 -11.80 -5.39 -3.30
N TRP A 119 -11.80 -4.22 -3.95
CA TRP A 119 -12.79 -3.17 -3.70
C TRP A 119 -13.79 -3.19 -4.86
N SER A 120 -15.03 -3.56 -4.58
CA SER A 120 -16.12 -3.53 -5.55
C SER A 120 -16.52 -2.08 -5.82
N LYS A 121 -16.66 -1.70 -7.09
CA LYS A 121 -17.04 -0.32 -7.46
C LYS A 121 -18.41 0.06 -6.87
N GLY A 122 -19.33 -0.90 -6.79
CA GLY A 122 -20.74 -0.70 -6.45
C GLY A 122 -21.57 -0.19 -7.63
N GLU A 123 -22.88 -0.35 -7.53
CA GLU A 123 -23.88 0.09 -8.49
C GLU A 123 -24.91 1.01 -7.83
N HIS A 124 -25.06 0.96 -6.50
CA HIS A 124 -26.00 1.81 -5.78
C HIS A 124 -25.47 3.24 -5.67
N GLU A 125 -26.33 4.23 -5.92
CA GLU A 125 -25.98 5.66 -5.84
C GLU A 125 -25.60 6.11 -4.42
N ASP A 126 -26.17 5.46 -3.39
CA ASP A 126 -25.81 5.70 -1.99
C ASP A 126 -24.42 5.12 -1.62
N GLY A 127 -23.85 4.32 -2.52
CA GLY A 127 -22.56 3.66 -2.38
C GLY A 127 -22.54 2.58 -1.29
N THR A 128 -23.68 2.03 -0.89
CA THR A 128 -23.77 0.99 0.15
C THR A 128 -23.09 -0.32 -0.25
N ASP A 129 -23.00 -0.61 -1.54
CA ASP A 129 -22.40 -1.82 -2.10
C ASP A 129 -20.97 -1.62 -2.63
N SER A 130 -20.44 -0.40 -2.54
CA SER A 130 -19.03 -0.09 -2.88
C SER A 130 -18.10 -0.43 -1.71
N ILE A 131 -17.93 -1.72 -1.43
CA ILE A 131 -17.21 -2.24 -0.27
C ILE A 131 -16.01 -3.10 -0.66
N ALA A 132 -15.10 -3.33 0.29
CA ALA A 132 -14.01 -4.27 0.13
C ALA A 132 -14.40 -5.67 0.60
N LYS A 133 -13.84 -6.68 -0.06
CA LYS A 133 -14.00 -8.10 0.30
C LYS A 133 -12.66 -8.80 0.18
N GLN A 134 -12.38 -9.70 1.13
CA GLN A 134 -11.22 -10.59 1.03
C GLN A 134 -11.49 -11.62 -0.07
N ILE A 135 -10.57 -11.73 -1.02
CA ILE A 135 -10.53 -12.79 -2.04
C ILE A 135 -9.92 -14.04 -1.40
N MET A 136 -8.68 -13.92 -0.89
CA MET A 136 -7.95 -15.01 -0.22
C MET A 136 -7.17 -14.45 0.99
N PRO A 137 -7.01 -15.24 2.07
CA PRO A 137 -6.26 -14.83 3.26
C PRO A 137 -4.74 -14.75 3.02
N SER A 138 -4.00 -14.20 3.97
CA SER A 138 -2.55 -13.95 3.80
C SER A 138 -1.74 -15.25 3.67
N GLU A 139 -2.22 -16.31 4.31
CA GLU A 139 -1.63 -17.65 4.34
C GLU A 139 -1.84 -18.41 3.04
N HIS A 140 -2.72 -17.92 2.15
CA HIS A 140 -3.03 -18.60 0.89
C HIS A 140 -1.79 -18.74 0.02
N TRP A 141 -1.02 -17.67 -0.18
CA TRP A 141 0.13 -17.66 -1.09
C TRP A 141 1.45 -17.31 -0.37
N PRO A 142 1.96 -18.21 0.48
CA PRO A 142 3.07 -17.90 1.39
C PRO A 142 4.41 -17.70 0.66
N SER A 143 4.55 -18.24 -0.56
CA SER A 143 5.75 -18.06 -1.40
C SER A 143 5.79 -16.71 -2.11
N LEU A 144 4.72 -15.91 -2.11
CA LEU A 144 4.70 -14.61 -2.77
C LEU A 144 5.45 -13.58 -1.92
N ARG A 145 6.48 -12.99 -2.50
CA ARG A 145 7.32 -11.96 -1.89
C ARG A 145 7.14 -10.63 -2.61
N ILE A 146 7.43 -9.58 -1.85
CA ILE A 146 7.30 -8.20 -2.31
C ILE A 146 8.61 -7.49 -2.02
N LEU A 147 9.23 -6.91 -3.05
CA LEU A 147 10.36 -6.00 -2.90
C LEU A 147 9.93 -4.59 -3.30
N ILE A 148 10.07 -3.64 -2.40
CA ILE A 148 9.77 -2.23 -2.66
C ILE A 148 11.10 -1.50 -2.87
N LEU A 149 11.31 -1.01 -4.08
CA LEU A 149 12.52 -0.31 -4.48
C LEU A 149 12.25 1.19 -4.32
N VAL A 150 12.82 1.79 -3.27
CA VAL A 150 12.61 3.21 -2.98
C VAL A 150 13.56 4.04 -3.82
N VAL A 151 13.06 4.57 -4.93
CA VAL A 151 13.76 5.48 -5.85
C VAL A 151 13.76 6.91 -5.30
N ASN A 152 12.59 7.40 -4.90
CA ASN A 152 12.42 8.72 -4.33
C ASN A 152 11.58 8.65 -3.05
N ASP A 153 12.02 9.38 -2.03
CA ASP A 153 11.32 9.55 -0.76
C ASP A 153 10.83 10.99 -0.51
N GLN A 154 10.84 11.83 -1.55
CA GLN A 154 10.35 13.19 -1.48
C GLN A 154 8.84 13.26 -1.76
N LYS A 155 8.21 14.31 -1.22
CA LYS A 155 6.77 14.52 -1.32
C LYS A 155 6.32 14.58 -2.79
N LYS A 156 5.19 13.92 -3.09
CA LYS A 156 4.54 13.97 -4.40
C LYS A 156 4.23 15.42 -4.79
N SER A 157 4.54 15.79 -6.02
CA SER A 157 4.20 17.08 -6.62
C SER A 157 2.69 17.19 -6.87
N THR A 158 2.13 16.26 -7.64
CA THR A 158 0.70 16.15 -7.90
C THR A 158 0.08 15.10 -6.95
N SER A 159 -0.96 15.49 -6.22
CA SER A 159 -1.68 14.56 -5.34
C SER A 159 -2.50 13.56 -6.15
N SER A 160 -2.68 12.33 -5.66
CA SER A 160 -3.49 11.33 -6.35
C SER A 160 -4.94 11.78 -6.54
N THR A 161 -5.52 12.50 -5.57
CA THR A 161 -6.90 13.01 -5.63
C THR A 161 -7.09 14.02 -6.75
N GLU A 162 -6.17 14.99 -6.86
CA GLU A 162 -6.21 15.98 -7.94
C GLU A 162 -5.95 15.33 -9.30
N GLY A 163 -4.90 14.50 -9.38
CA GLY A 163 -4.50 13.84 -10.62
C GLY A 163 -5.61 12.93 -11.16
N MET A 164 -6.20 12.07 -10.33
CA MET A 164 -7.27 11.17 -10.78
C MET A 164 -8.53 11.93 -11.20
N LYS A 165 -8.88 13.03 -10.52
CA LYS A 165 -10.02 13.87 -10.89
C LYS A 165 -9.81 14.50 -12.27
N ARG A 166 -8.59 14.99 -12.53
CA ARG A 166 -8.23 15.54 -13.84
C ARG A 166 -8.27 14.45 -14.92
N SER A 167 -7.72 13.27 -14.67
CA SER A 167 -7.79 12.14 -15.62
C SER A 167 -9.23 11.77 -15.98
N VAL A 168 -10.15 11.76 -15.02
CA VAL A 168 -11.60 11.54 -15.28
C VAL A 168 -12.17 12.59 -16.21
N GLN A 169 -11.74 13.85 -16.08
CA GLN A 169 -12.25 14.96 -16.85
C GLN A 169 -11.67 15.05 -18.27
N THR A 170 -10.45 14.55 -18.50
CA THR A 170 -9.70 14.89 -19.71
C THR A 170 -9.12 13.70 -20.47
N SER A 171 -9.00 12.51 -19.88
CA SER A 171 -8.40 11.35 -20.55
C SER A 171 -9.48 10.47 -21.20
N GLU A 172 -9.43 10.35 -22.52
CA GLU A 172 -10.28 9.42 -23.26
C GLU A 172 -9.87 7.96 -23.00
N LEU A 173 -8.57 7.72 -22.79
CA LEU A 173 -8.06 6.38 -22.47
C LEU A 173 -8.58 5.85 -21.12
N LEU A 174 -8.87 6.73 -20.15
CA LEU A 174 -9.45 6.31 -18.88
C LEU A 174 -10.84 5.68 -19.05
N GLN A 175 -11.67 6.25 -19.93
CA GLN A 175 -13.02 5.73 -20.18
C GLN A 175 -12.97 4.33 -20.81
N LEU A 176 -12.07 4.13 -21.78
CA LEU A 176 -11.84 2.83 -22.40
C LEU A 176 -11.29 1.81 -21.38
N ARG A 177 -10.34 2.23 -20.55
CA ARG A 177 -9.76 1.41 -19.48
C ARG A 177 -10.83 0.93 -18.51
N ALA A 178 -11.62 1.85 -17.95
CA ALA A 178 -12.63 1.55 -16.93
C ALA A 178 -13.77 0.68 -17.48
N THR A 179 -14.17 0.90 -18.74
CA THR A 179 -15.32 0.21 -19.35
C THR A 179 -14.95 -1.18 -19.87
N TYR A 180 -13.82 -1.32 -20.55
CA TYR A 180 -13.51 -2.53 -21.32
C TYR A 180 -12.32 -3.34 -20.80
N CYS A 181 -11.35 -2.71 -20.13
CA CYS A 181 -10.13 -3.39 -19.69
C CYS A 181 -10.26 -3.94 -18.27
N VAL A 182 -10.62 -3.06 -17.32
CA VAL A 182 -10.60 -3.38 -15.89
C VAL A 182 -11.56 -4.53 -15.52
N PRO A 183 -12.81 -4.62 -16.00
CA PRO A 183 -13.72 -5.69 -15.61
C PRO A 183 -13.17 -7.10 -15.90
N GLN A 184 -12.63 -7.32 -17.10
CA GLN A 184 -12.04 -8.61 -17.46
C GLN A 184 -10.74 -8.88 -16.70
N ARG A 185 -9.90 -7.86 -16.49
CA ARG A 185 -8.66 -8.00 -15.72
C ARG A 185 -8.93 -8.35 -14.26
N MET A 186 -9.95 -7.77 -13.65
CA MET A 186 -10.38 -8.11 -12.28
C MET A 186 -10.73 -9.59 -12.17
N LYS A 187 -11.58 -10.10 -13.07
CA LYS A 187 -11.93 -11.53 -13.11
C LYS A 187 -10.69 -12.42 -13.27
N ASN A 188 -9.83 -12.10 -14.23
CA ASN A 188 -8.63 -12.91 -14.48
C ASN A 188 -7.63 -12.85 -13.33
N MET A 189 -7.49 -11.69 -12.67
CA MET A 189 -6.61 -11.51 -11.52
C MET A 189 -7.12 -12.30 -10.30
N GLU A 190 -8.42 -12.26 -10.04
CA GLU A 190 -9.05 -13.07 -8.98
C GLU A 190 -8.78 -14.56 -9.20
N GLU A 191 -9.00 -15.07 -10.41
CA GLU A 191 -8.70 -16.46 -10.78
C GLU A 191 -7.21 -16.81 -10.61
N ALA A 192 -6.31 -15.92 -11.05
CA ALA A 192 -4.86 -16.12 -10.90
C ALA A 192 -4.44 -16.19 -9.43
N ILE A 193 -5.03 -15.36 -8.57
CA ILE A 193 -4.79 -15.38 -7.12
C ILE A 193 -5.31 -16.67 -6.50
N ILE A 194 -6.54 -17.08 -6.82
CA ILE A 194 -7.16 -18.30 -6.28
C ILE A 194 -6.30 -19.53 -6.64
N HIS A 195 -5.83 -19.62 -7.88
CA HIS A 195 -5.05 -20.75 -8.38
C HIS A 195 -3.53 -20.62 -8.18
N LYS A 196 -3.05 -19.50 -7.62
CA LYS A 196 -1.61 -19.18 -7.46
C LYS A 196 -0.86 -19.22 -8.80
N ASP A 197 -1.52 -18.84 -9.88
CA ASP A 197 -0.93 -18.70 -11.21
C ASP A 197 -0.10 -17.42 -11.24
N PHE A 198 1.19 -17.58 -10.93
CA PHE A 198 2.12 -16.46 -10.87
C PHE A 198 2.31 -15.77 -12.22
N GLU A 199 2.32 -16.52 -13.33
CA GLU A 199 2.59 -15.96 -14.64
C GLU A 199 1.45 -15.02 -15.07
N THR A 200 0.21 -15.49 -14.95
CA THR A 200 -0.97 -14.65 -15.23
C THR A 200 -1.07 -13.48 -14.25
N PHE A 201 -0.83 -13.70 -12.95
CA PHE A 201 -0.80 -12.64 -11.93
C PHE A 201 0.22 -11.55 -12.30
N ALA A 202 1.43 -11.95 -12.67
CA ALA A 202 2.53 -11.04 -12.97
C ALA A 202 2.28 -10.25 -14.26
N GLU A 203 1.81 -10.90 -15.31
CA GLU A 203 1.48 -10.26 -16.58
C GLU A 203 0.36 -9.23 -16.41
N LEU A 204 -0.73 -9.59 -15.71
CA LEU A 204 -1.83 -8.66 -15.43
C LEU A 204 -1.37 -7.48 -14.58
N THR A 205 -0.54 -7.72 -13.56
CA THR A 205 0.02 -6.67 -12.69
C THR A 205 0.82 -5.65 -13.51
N MET A 206 1.73 -6.10 -14.36
CA MET A 206 2.55 -5.22 -15.20
C MET A 206 1.70 -4.46 -16.24
N LYS A 207 0.75 -5.14 -16.91
CA LYS A 207 -0.14 -4.51 -17.89
C LYS A 207 -1.03 -3.44 -17.25
N GLU A 208 -1.56 -3.72 -16.06
CA GLU A 208 -2.43 -2.80 -15.34
C GLU A 208 -1.68 -1.55 -14.86
N SER A 209 -0.46 -1.73 -14.34
CA SER A 209 0.46 -0.65 -13.99
C SER A 209 0.79 0.22 -15.20
N ASN A 210 1.21 -0.38 -16.31
CA ASN A 210 1.57 0.35 -17.52
C ASN A 210 0.39 1.16 -18.08
N GLN A 211 -0.80 0.56 -18.12
CA GLN A 211 -1.98 1.26 -18.62
C GLN A 211 -2.46 2.37 -17.65
N PHE A 212 -2.25 2.21 -16.34
CA PHE A 212 -2.50 3.30 -15.39
C PHE A 212 -1.63 4.52 -15.70
N HIS A 213 -0.32 4.32 -15.88
CA HIS A 213 0.60 5.41 -16.21
C HIS A 213 0.37 5.98 -17.62
N ALA A 214 -0.09 5.17 -18.58
CA ALA A 214 -0.52 5.67 -19.89
C ALA A 214 -1.71 6.64 -19.78
N VAL A 215 -2.70 6.35 -18.93
CA VAL A 215 -3.80 7.28 -18.63
C VAL A 215 -3.29 8.57 -17.97
N CYS A 216 -2.31 8.48 -17.07
CA CYS A 216 -1.70 9.67 -16.49
C CYS A 216 -1.00 10.55 -17.52
N GLN A 217 -0.39 9.96 -18.56
CA GLN A 217 0.22 10.69 -19.68
C GLN A 217 -0.82 11.28 -20.65
N ASP A 218 -1.96 10.60 -20.84
CA ASP A 218 -3.10 11.05 -21.66
C ASP A 218 -3.94 12.15 -20.98
N THR A 219 -3.76 12.37 -19.68
CA THR A 219 -4.44 13.43 -18.93
C THR A 219 -3.99 14.82 -19.43
N TYR A 220 -4.86 15.85 -19.37
CA TYR A 220 -4.53 17.19 -19.86
C TYR A 220 -4.80 18.31 -18.82
N PRO A 221 -3.81 19.17 -18.50
CA PRO A 221 -2.39 18.95 -18.77
C PRO A 221 -1.92 17.64 -18.10
N PRO A 222 -0.87 16.99 -18.65
CA PRO A 222 -0.38 15.72 -18.15
C PRO A 222 -0.02 15.82 -16.67
N ILE A 223 -0.02 14.67 -16.00
CA ILE A 223 0.44 14.60 -14.62
C ILE A 223 1.94 14.93 -14.61
N GLU A 224 2.30 16.07 -14.02
CA GLU A 224 3.65 16.63 -14.04
C GLU A 224 4.19 16.89 -12.62
N PRO A 225 5.47 16.57 -12.34
CA PRO A 225 6.29 15.60 -13.05
C PRO A 225 5.62 14.23 -13.24
N PRO A 226 5.99 13.47 -14.28
CA PRO A 226 5.51 12.11 -14.46
C PRO A 226 5.82 11.27 -13.23
N TYR A 227 4.91 10.35 -12.89
CA TYR A 227 5.16 9.45 -11.77
C TYR A 227 6.34 8.51 -12.02
N LEU A 228 6.49 8.00 -13.25
CA LEU A 228 7.61 7.16 -13.63
C LEU A 228 8.84 8.03 -13.97
N SER A 229 9.96 7.76 -13.31
CA SER A 229 11.24 8.40 -13.58
C SER A 229 12.11 7.55 -14.52
N THR A 230 13.28 8.08 -14.91
CA THR A 230 14.30 7.30 -15.63
C THR A 230 14.66 6.01 -14.88
N THR A 231 14.80 6.06 -13.55
CA THR A 231 15.07 4.88 -12.73
C THR A 231 13.92 3.88 -12.77
N SER A 232 12.66 4.36 -12.74
CA SER A 232 11.49 3.48 -12.90
C SER A 232 11.53 2.72 -14.22
N HIS A 233 11.90 3.40 -15.32
CA HIS A 233 12.06 2.76 -16.63
C HIS A 233 13.24 1.77 -16.68
N SER A 234 14.37 2.06 -16.03
CA SER A 234 15.47 1.11 -15.89
C SER A 234 15.04 -0.15 -15.10
N ILE A 235 14.21 -0.01 -14.07
CA ILE A 235 13.67 -1.16 -13.33
C ILE A 235 12.74 -2.00 -14.22
N ILE A 236 11.90 -1.36 -15.04
CA ILE A 236 11.06 -2.04 -16.04
C ILE A 236 11.91 -2.82 -17.04
N GLN A 237 13.00 -2.22 -17.53
CA GLN A 237 13.94 -2.88 -18.44
C GLN A 237 14.57 -4.11 -17.78
N LEU A 238 15.04 -3.99 -16.53
CA LEU A 238 15.64 -5.09 -15.79
C LEU A 238 14.68 -6.27 -15.63
N VAL A 239 13.46 -6.01 -15.16
CA VAL A 239 12.46 -7.07 -14.96
C VAL A 239 12.07 -7.73 -16.28
N THR A 240 11.92 -6.93 -17.35
CA THR A 240 11.56 -7.45 -18.67
C THR A 240 12.67 -8.35 -19.23
N ALA A 241 13.93 -7.91 -19.16
CA ALA A 241 15.07 -8.70 -19.61
C ALA A 241 15.27 -9.97 -18.76
N TYR A 242 15.07 -9.88 -17.44
CA TYR A 242 15.12 -11.03 -16.54
C TYR A 242 14.10 -12.11 -16.91
N ASN A 243 12.84 -11.72 -17.10
CA ASN A 243 11.79 -12.65 -17.52
C ASN A 243 12.07 -13.25 -18.91
N GLN A 244 12.61 -12.46 -19.84
CA GLN A 244 12.99 -12.92 -21.18
C GLN A 244 14.14 -13.95 -21.12
N TYR A 245 15.18 -13.70 -20.34
CA TYR A 245 16.31 -14.63 -20.16
C TYR A 245 15.83 -16.00 -19.67
N HIS A 246 14.94 -16.02 -18.68
CA HIS A 246 14.38 -17.26 -18.15
C HIS A 246 13.27 -17.89 -19.01
N LYS A 247 12.81 -17.19 -20.06
CA LYS A 247 11.67 -17.61 -20.90
C LYS A 247 10.42 -17.94 -20.07
N ASN A 248 10.25 -17.24 -18.95
CA ASN A 248 9.15 -17.37 -18.02
C ASN A 248 8.99 -16.05 -17.25
N THR A 249 7.76 -15.64 -16.96
CA THR A 249 7.46 -14.48 -16.11
C THR A 249 7.71 -14.81 -14.64
N LYS A 250 8.91 -14.48 -14.14
CA LYS A 250 9.34 -14.76 -12.76
C LYS A 250 9.21 -13.56 -11.81
N VAL A 251 9.17 -12.34 -12.36
CA VAL A 251 9.04 -11.10 -11.60
C VAL A 251 8.01 -10.19 -12.26
N ALA A 252 7.15 -9.58 -11.47
CA ALA A 252 6.23 -8.52 -11.89
C ALA A 252 6.65 -7.19 -11.29
N TYR A 253 6.51 -6.09 -12.02
CA TYR A 253 6.58 -4.74 -11.45
C TYR A 253 5.19 -4.09 -11.42
N THR A 254 4.99 -3.19 -10.46
CA THR A 254 3.90 -2.21 -10.46
C THR A 254 4.37 -0.91 -9.84
N PHE A 255 3.74 0.19 -10.25
CA PHE A 255 4.04 1.54 -9.80
C PHE A 255 2.74 2.26 -9.47
N ASP A 256 2.66 2.83 -8.26
CA ASP A 256 1.56 3.71 -7.86
C ASP A 256 1.79 5.14 -8.38
N ALA A 257 1.14 6.14 -7.77
CA ALA A 257 1.38 7.56 -8.02
C ALA A 257 2.77 8.02 -7.50
N GLY A 258 3.86 7.52 -8.08
CA GLY A 258 5.24 7.88 -7.77
C GLY A 258 6.26 6.91 -8.40
N PRO A 259 7.57 7.21 -8.29
CA PRO A 259 8.61 6.48 -9.03
C PRO A 259 9.04 5.16 -8.38
N ASN A 260 8.56 4.86 -7.18
CA ASN A 260 8.97 3.68 -6.43
C ASN A 260 8.35 2.44 -7.04
N ALA A 261 9.20 1.44 -7.31
CA ALA A 261 8.75 0.18 -7.88
C ALA A 261 8.36 -0.78 -6.77
N VAL A 262 7.25 -1.48 -6.95
CA VAL A 262 6.89 -2.65 -6.17
C VAL A 262 7.06 -3.86 -7.07
N LEU A 263 7.95 -4.78 -6.68
CA LEU A 263 8.17 -6.03 -7.37
C LEU A 263 7.45 -7.16 -6.65
N PHE A 264 6.72 -7.97 -7.40
CA PHE A 264 6.20 -9.26 -6.94
C PHE A 264 7.00 -10.38 -7.56
N LEU A 265 7.35 -11.38 -6.77
CA LEU A 265 8.13 -12.55 -7.19
C LEU A 265 7.94 -13.69 -6.20
N GLN A 266 8.33 -14.90 -6.60
CA GLN A 266 8.34 -16.03 -5.66
C GLN A 266 9.58 -16.02 -4.78
N GLU A 267 9.49 -16.57 -3.57
CA GLU A 267 10.57 -16.68 -2.58
C GLU A 267 11.90 -17.14 -3.21
N LYS A 268 11.83 -18.18 -4.04
CA LYS A 268 12.98 -18.80 -4.72
C LYS A 268 13.75 -17.82 -5.64
N ASP A 269 13.12 -16.74 -6.08
CA ASP A 269 13.67 -15.79 -7.04
C ASP A 269 14.19 -14.51 -6.37
N VAL A 270 13.95 -14.35 -5.05
CA VAL A 270 14.30 -13.13 -4.30
C VAL A 270 15.80 -12.86 -4.29
N SER A 271 16.63 -13.85 -3.99
CA SER A 271 18.07 -13.65 -3.85
C SER A 271 18.74 -13.26 -5.17
N GLU A 272 18.39 -13.91 -6.28
CA GLU A 272 18.93 -13.59 -7.60
C GLU A 272 18.48 -12.20 -8.08
N MET A 273 17.20 -11.85 -7.87
CA MET A 273 16.71 -10.52 -8.19
C MET A 273 17.39 -9.44 -7.33
N ALA A 274 17.60 -9.70 -6.04
CA ALA A 274 18.32 -8.78 -5.16
C ALA A 274 19.79 -8.58 -5.58
N ALA A 275 20.45 -9.63 -6.08
CA ALA A 275 21.78 -9.54 -6.64
C ALA A 275 21.81 -8.68 -7.92
N LEU A 276 20.85 -8.90 -8.84
CA LEU A 276 20.72 -8.10 -10.06
C LEU A 276 20.43 -6.62 -9.75
N ILE A 277 19.56 -6.34 -8.78
CA ILE A 277 19.28 -4.96 -8.36
C ILE A 277 20.56 -4.31 -7.80
N GLN A 278 21.32 -4.98 -6.95
CA GLN A 278 22.59 -4.44 -6.44
C GLN A 278 23.65 -4.27 -7.53
N HIS A 279 23.63 -5.09 -8.58
CA HIS A 279 24.55 -4.96 -9.71
C HIS A 279 24.22 -3.75 -10.59
N PHE A 280 22.95 -3.60 -10.99
CA PHE A 280 22.52 -2.54 -11.91
C PHE A 280 22.12 -1.24 -11.21
N PHE A 281 21.87 -1.26 -9.91
CA PHE A 281 21.57 -0.09 -9.09
C PHE A 281 22.44 -0.09 -7.84
N PRO A 282 23.78 -0.05 -7.97
CA PRO A 282 24.67 -0.21 -6.84
C PRO A 282 24.45 0.91 -5.82
N PRO A 283 24.25 0.56 -4.53
CA PRO A 283 24.01 1.56 -3.49
C PRO A 283 25.31 2.30 -3.12
N LEU A 284 25.18 3.48 -2.52
CA LEU A 284 26.31 4.21 -1.93
C LEU A 284 26.87 3.47 -0.71
N ASP A 285 25.98 2.89 0.10
CA ASP A 285 26.31 2.09 1.27
C ASP A 285 25.46 0.81 1.24
N THR A 286 26.12 -0.33 1.45
CA THR A 286 25.45 -1.63 1.53
C THR A 286 24.75 -1.81 2.88
N LYS A 287 25.20 -1.11 3.92
CA LYS A 287 24.63 -1.19 5.26
C LYS A 287 23.23 -0.57 5.28
N GLY A 288 22.23 -1.38 5.62
CA GLY A 288 20.84 -0.93 5.68
C GLY A 288 20.19 -0.69 4.32
N PHE A 289 20.84 -1.11 3.22
CA PHE A 289 20.26 -1.04 1.88
C PHE A 289 19.07 -1.98 1.72
N ILE A 290 19.10 -3.15 2.35
CA ILE A 290 17.95 -4.07 2.41
C ILE A 290 17.38 -4.02 3.82
N LYS A 291 16.08 -3.74 3.90
CA LYS A 291 15.29 -3.68 5.14
C LYS A 291 14.15 -4.69 5.09
N GLY A 292 13.61 -5.08 6.24
CA GLY A 292 12.49 -6.01 6.32
C GLY A 292 12.92 -7.46 6.44
N ILE A 293 12.20 -8.36 5.78
CA ILE A 293 12.50 -9.79 5.81
C ILE A 293 13.92 -10.00 5.25
N PRO A 294 14.85 -10.58 6.01
CA PRO A 294 16.20 -10.83 5.53
C PRO A 294 16.17 -11.62 4.23
N ILE A 295 16.91 -11.12 3.24
CA ILE A 295 17.20 -11.87 2.02
C ILE A 295 18.40 -12.75 2.36
N GLN A 296 18.35 -14.01 1.93
CA GLN A 296 19.45 -14.96 2.11
C GLN A 296 20.71 -14.48 1.39
N GLU A 297 21.73 -15.33 1.34
CA GLU A 297 22.98 -15.05 0.63
C GLU A 297 22.72 -14.48 -0.78
N ILE A 298 23.39 -13.36 -1.08
CA ILE A 298 23.32 -12.70 -2.39
C ILE A 298 24.24 -13.50 -3.34
N PRO A 299 23.68 -14.25 -4.32
CA PRO A 299 24.48 -15.13 -5.14
C PRO A 299 25.39 -14.34 -6.07
N LYS A 300 26.48 -14.97 -6.50
CA LYS A 300 27.26 -14.50 -7.63
C LYS A 300 26.46 -14.72 -8.91
N LEU A 301 26.21 -13.63 -9.64
CA LEU A 301 25.48 -13.68 -10.91
C LEU A 301 26.34 -14.33 -12.01
N SER A 302 25.71 -15.13 -12.87
CA SER A 302 26.38 -15.71 -14.04
C SER A 302 26.69 -14.61 -15.06
N LYS A 303 27.79 -14.78 -15.80
CA LYS A 303 28.19 -13.84 -16.85
C LYS A 303 27.12 -13.76 -17.95
N ASP A 304 26.58 -14.91 -18.34
CA ASP A 304 25.54 -15.01 -19.37
C ASP A 304 24.27 -14.23 -18.99
N LEU A 305 23.85 -14.32 -17.72
CA LEU A 305 22.69 -13.56 -17.22
C LEU A 305 22.97 -12.05 -17.29
N LEU A 306 24.13 -11.59 -16.81
CA LEU A 306 24.51 -10.18 -16.82
C LEU A 306 24.55 -9.62 -18.25
N GLU A 307 25.18 -10.34 -19.17
CA GLU A 307 25.28 -9.93 -20.58
C GLU A 307 23.90 -9.88 -21.26
N SER A 308 22.98 -10.78 -20.91
CA SER A 308 21.63 -10.78 -21.48
C SER A 308 20.75 -9.60 -21.06
N MET A 309 21.07 -8.91 -19.95
CA MET A 309 20.26 -7.78 -19.48
C MET A 309 20.40 -6.57 -20.42
N ALA A 310 21.52 -6.45 -21.13
CA ALA A 310 21.82 -5.32 -22.02
C ALA A 310 21.60 -3.94 -21.34
N MET A 311 22.00 -3.84 -20.07
CA MET A 311 21.82 -2.66 -19.22
C MET A 311 23.16 -2.13 -18.71
N TYR A 312 23.19 -0.83 -18.44
CA TYR A 312 24.30 -0.18 -17.74
C TYR A 312 23.90 0.12 -16.29
N PRO A 313 24.82 -0.01 -15.31
CA PRO A 313 24.53 0.36 -13.94
C PRO A 313 24.13 1.84 -13.80
N VAL A 314 23.16 2.10 -12.92
CA VAL A 314 22.68 3.43 -12.53
C VAL A 314 22.88 3.60 -11.02
N PRO A 315 24.12 3.92 -10.58
CA PRO A 315 24.47 3.97 -9.17
C PRO A 315 23.58 4.92 -8.37
N SER A 316 23.33 4.58 -7.10
CA SER A 316 22.65 5.44 -6.12
C SER A 316 21.23 5.88 -6.46
N SER A 317 20.62 5.30 -7.50
CA SER A 317 19.28 5.66 -7.95
C SER A 317 18.16 4.97 -7.17
N ILE A 318 18.49 3.91 -6.42
CA ILE A 318 17.64 3.29 -5.41
C ILE A 318 18.26 3.61 -4.04
N LYS A 319 17.47 4.18 -3.13
CA LYS A 319 17.90 4.51 -1.77
C LYS A 319 18.03 3.28 -0.89
N TYR A 320 17.03 2.41 -0.92
CA TYR A 320 16.99 1.13 -0.21
C TYR A 320 15.83 0.28 -0.74
N ILE A 321 15.84 -1.00 -0.37
CA ILE A 321 14.84 -2.00 -0.66
C ILE A 321 14.12 -2.36 0.64
N ILE A 322 12.79 -2.43 0.61
CA ILE A 322 12.00 -3.06 1.67
C ILE A 322 11.56 -4.44 1.17
N SER A 323 12.02 -5.49 1.82
CA SER A 323 11.60 -6.86 1.56
C SER A 323 10.48 -7.25 2.51
N THR A 324 9.34 -7.64 1.96
CA THR A 324 8.15 -8.02 2.74
C THR A 324 7.37 -9.15 2.03
N LYS A 325 6.20 -9.50 2.57
CA LYS A 325 5.29 -10.53 2.08
C LYS A 325 3.84 -10.08 2.28
N VAL A 326 2.90 -10.89 1.79
CA VAL A 326 1.47 -10.69 2.04
C VAL A 326 1.20 -10.71 3.55
N GLY A 327 0.45 -9.71 4.04
CA GLY A 327 0.21 -9.50 5.47
C GLY A 327 -1.25 -9.70 5.89
N ASN A 328 -1.45 -9.77 7.20
CA ASN A 328 -2.77 -9.79 7.82
C ASN A 328 -3.40 -8.39 7.88
N GLY A 329 -4.71 -8.36 8.16
CA GLY A 329 -5.45 -7.12 8.35
C GLY A 329 -5.10 -6.41 9.66
N PRO A 330 -5.81 -5.32 9.99
CA PRO A 330 -5.62 -4.60 11.25
C PRO A 330 -5.80 -5.53 12.46
N SER A 331 -4.99 -5.31 13.50
CA SER A 331 -5.05 -6.05 14.75
C SER A 331 -4.96 -5.10 15.94
N MET A 332 -5.44 -5.54 17.09
CA MET A 332 -5.28 -4.82 18.35
C MET A 332 -3.92 -5.15 18.96
N ILE A 333 -3.22 -4.13 19.45
CA ILE A 333 -2.03 -4.30 20.28
C ILE A 333 -2.48 -4.58 21.72
N ALA A 334 -1.73 -5.39 22.47
CA ALA A 334 -2.03 -5.69 23.87
C ALA A 334 -1.98 -4.42 24.74
N MET A 335 -2.85 -4.31 25.74
CA MET A 335 -2.94 -3.10 26.57
C MET A 335 -1.73 -2.88 27.49
N ASP A 336 -0.89 -3.88 27.70
CA ASP A 336 0.26 -3.80 28.62
C ASP A 336 1.59 -3.60 27.87
N SER A 337 1.56 -3.27 26.57
CA SER A 337 2.79 -2.99 25.82
C SER A 337 3.25 -1.54 26.03
N ASP A 338 4.58 -1.35 26.08
CA ASP A 338 5.24 -0.04 26.02
C ASP A 338 5.04 0.67 24.65
N GLU A 339 4.18 0.14 23.77
CA GLU A 339 3.92 0.62 22.42
C GLU A 339 2.75 1.62 22.36
N HIS A 340 2.19 1.99 23.51
CA HIS A 340 1.15 3.01 23.58
C HIS A 340 1.68 4.37 23.13
N LEU A 341 0.99 5.01 22.17
CA LEU A 341 1.38 6.33 21.65
C LEU A 341 0.91 7.51 22.52
N LEU A 342 0.05 7.27 23.50
CA LEU A 342 -0.50 8.28 24.41
C LEU A 342 -0.19 7.89 25.85
N ASN A 343 0.28 8.87 26.63
CA ASN A 343 0.56 8.79 28.05
C ASN A 343 -0.74 8.75 28.90
N GLU A 344 -0.59 8.74 30.23
CA GLU A 344 -1.73 8.67 31.18
C GLU A 344 -2.65 9.90 31.11
N ASP A 345 -2.12 11.07 30.74
CA ASP A 345 -2.90 12.29 30.52
C ASP A 345 -3.63 12.32 29.16
N GLY A 346 -3.47 11.26 28.35
CA GLY A 346 -4.03 11.18 27.01
C GLY A 346 -3.32 12.08 25.99
N LEU A 347 -2.09 12.49 26.27
CA LEU A 347 -1.23 13.27 25.37
C LEU A 347 -0.17 12.37 24.73
N PRO A 348 0.34 12.70 23.54
CA PRO A 348 1.42 11.92 22.93
C PRO A 348 2.68 11.91 23.79
N HIS A 349 3.38 10.77 23.79
CA HIS A 349 4.72 10.65 24.39
C HIS A 349 5.77 11.55 23.72
#